data_AF-A0A8T4P3I9-F1
#
_entry.id   AF-A0A8T4P3I9-F1
#
_cell.length_a   1.000
_cell.length_b   1.000
_cell.length_c   1.000
_cell.angle_alpha   90.00
_cell.angle_beta   90.00
_cell.angle_gamma   90.00
#
_symmetry.space_group_name_H-M   'P 1'
#
loop_
_entity.id
_entity.type
_entity.pdbx_description
1 polymer ?
#
loop_
_entity_poly.entity_id
_entity_poly.type
_entity_poly.pdbx_seq_one_letter_code
_entity_poly.pdbx_strand_id
1 'polypeptide(L)'
;MIKKRGIFYTTAAIALTIVIIITYSAYSSYRLSDKMEVIATRIETVNFFRDLNNGIYIAGFRSLLSLNQFIANNGTFLDNVNDRFKESFLNGTIRQQPLSLMKDSTFTDWANKISVEANKVDIKFNFIINDVKLNQTDPWNVDIGLNISLDIRDKRNTSYWIRERHLTQKISIMGFEDPFYVVYSKGRVTSTITQTNFTQFVVNGKADNLIKHMNNSYYLAHDDAPNFLMRLQGDLGNSSFGIESLVNLEEFQKQGLAIKDRSAVDYIYFGTKTTTNFRVNNTPEWFKIDGSLPAPGPSKGEHLDAYQVRNITI
;
A
#
# COMPACT_ATOMS: atom_id res chain seq x y z
N MET A 1 -7.59 -74.14 56.22
CA MET A 1 -6.88 -72.84 56.31
C MET A 1 -6.30 -72.31 55.00
N ILE A 2 -6.26 -73.09 53.91
CA ILE A 2 -5.62 -72.71 52.63
C ILE A 2 -6.42 -71.65 51.82
N LYS A 3 -7.73 -71.52 52.03
CA LYS A 3 -8.59 -70.57 51.26
C LYS A 3 -8.36 -69.07 51.54
N LYS A 4 -7.81 -68.68 52.69
CA LYS A 4 -7.61 -67.25 53.04
C LYS A 4 -6.35 -66.64 52.39
N ARG A 5 -5.35 -67.45 52.08
CA ARG A 5 -4.08 -66.96 51.48
C ARG A 5 -4.24 -66.62 50.00
N GLY A 6 -5.05 -67.39 49.25
CA GLY A 6 -5.31 -67.12 47.83
C GLY A 6 -5.97 -65.77 47.57
N ILE A 7 -6.96 -65.40 48.40
CA ILE A 7 -7.66 -64.11 48.30
C ILE A 7 -6.69 -62.94 48.50
N PHE A 8 -5.75 -63.06 49.45
CA PHE A 8 -4.75 -62.02 49.70
C PHE A 8 -3.83 -61.80 48.49
N TYR A 9 -3.35 -62.88 47.86
CA TYR A 9 -2.50 -62.78 46.67
C TYR A 9 -3.25 -62.20 45.46
N THR A 10 -4.52 -62.56 45.25
CA THR A 10 -5.33 -61.96 44.17
C THR A 10 -5.60 -60.48 44.40
N THR A 11 -5.91 -60.07 45.63
CA THR A 11 -6.13 -58.65 45.96
C THR A 11 -4.85 -57.84 45.80
N ALA A 12 -3.71 -58.38 46.23
CA ALA A 12 -2.39 -57.75 46.04
C ALA A 12 -2.05 -57.62 44.55
N ALA A 13 -2.29 -58.67 43.75
CA ALA A 13 -2.06 -58.64 42.31
C ALA A 13 -2.96 -57.60 41.60
N ILE A 14 -4.24 -57.52 41.95
CA ILE A 14 -5.18 -56.53 41.41
C ILE A 14 -4.73 -55.10 41.78
N ALA A 15 -4.39 -54.85 43.05
CA ALA A 15 -3.92 -53.55 43.49
C ALA A 15 -2.64 -53.12 42.75
N LEU A 16 -1.69 -54.04 42.57
CA LEU A 16 -0.45 -53.78 41.85
C LEU A 16 -0.70 -53.49 40.36
N THR A 17 -1.64 -54.20 39.75
CA THR A 17 -2.06 -53.98 38.34
C THR A 17 -2.72 -52.60 38.17
N ILE A 18 -3.56 -52.19 39.11
CA ILE A 18 -4.19 -50.85 39.11
C ILE A 18 -3.12 -49.75 39.19
N VAL A 19 -2.13 -49.90 40.08
CA VAL A 19 -1.03 -48.93 40.20
C VAL A 19 -0.23 -48.84 38.90
N ILE A 20 0.07 -49.97 38.26
CA ILE A 20 0.77 -49.99 36.97
C ILE A 20 -0.06 -49.30 35.87
N ILE A 21 -1.37 -49.58 35.80
CA ILE A 21 -2.28 -48.95 34.82
C ILE A 21 -2.34 -47.43 35.03
N ILE A 22 -2.49 -46.98 36.28
CA ILE A 22 -2.52 -45.55 36.61
C ILE A 22 -1.19 -44.89 36.25
N THR A 23 -0.06 -45.52 36.59
CA THR A 23 1.27 -44.99 36.32
C THR A 23 1.54 -44.89 34.82
N TYR A 24 1.17 -45.92 34.05
CA TYR A 24 1.30 -45.93 32.60
C TYR A 24 0.37 -44.91 31.93
N SER A 25 -0.88 -44.80 32.39
CA SER A 25 -1.85 -43.82 31.90
C SER A 25 -1.39 -42.38 32.16
N ALA A 26 -0.91 -42.10 33.38
CA ALA A 26 -0.35 -40.80 33.74
C ALA A 26 0.88 -40.49 32.88
N TYR A 27 1.85 -41.41 32.81
CA TYR A 27 3.06 -41.22 32.00
C TYR A 27 2.77 -41.00 30.52
N SER A 28 1.83 -41.76 29.95
CA SER A 28 1.38 -41.60 28.56
C SER A 28 0.72 -40.23 28.34
N SER A 29 -0.17 -39.83 29.24
CA SER A 29 -0.89 -38.56 29.15
C SER A 29 0.04 -37.34 29.28
N TYR A 30 0.97 -37.35 30.26
CA TYR A 30 1.97 -36.29 30.42
C TYR A 30 2.89 -36.19 29.20
N ARG A 31 3.38 -37.32 28.68
CA ARG A 31 4.28 -37.33 27.51
C ARG A 31 3.60 -36.85 26.22
N LEU A 32 2.29 -37.05 26.09
CA LEU A 32 1.48 -36.51 24.99
C LEU A 32 1.26 -35.01 25.15
N SER A 33 0.88 -34.57 26.37
CA SER A 33 0.65 -33.16 26.68
C SER A 33 1.92 -32.31 26.50
N ASP A 34 3.05 -32.72 27.08
CA ASP A 34 4.32 -31.99 26.99
C ASP A 34 4.79 -31.83 25.53
N LYS A 35 4.63 -32.88 24.72
CA LYS A 35 5.00 -32.82 23.30
C LYS A 35 4.09 -31.90 22.52
N MET A 36 2.80 -31.91 22.79
CA MET A 36 1.83 -31.01 22.14
C MET A 36 2.05 -29.56 22.56
N GLU A 37 2.35 -29.30 23.83
CA GLU A 37 2.62 -27.96 24.35
C GLU A 37 3.91 -27.38 23.75
N VAL A 38 4.99 -28.15 23.67
CA VAL A 38 6.24 -27.71 23.02
C VAL A 38 6.04 -27.41 21.53
N ILE A 39 5.18 -28.17 20.84
CA ILE A 39 4.89 -27.97 19.42
C ILE A 39 3.97 -26.76 19.21
N ALA A 40 2.93 -26.61 20.02
CA ALA A 40 2.06 -25.42 20.03
C ALA A 40 2.87 -24.17 20.32
N THR A 41 3.75 -24.23 21.32
CA THR A 41 4.68 -23.14 21.65
C THR A 41 5.57 -22.82 20.47
N ARG A 42 6.16 -23.82 19.77
CA ARG A 42 6.97 -23.56 18.56
C ARG A 42 6.17 -22.83 17.48
N ILE A 43 4.95 -23.27 17.20
CA ILE A 43 4.07 -22.65 16.20
C ILE A 43 3.70 -21.21 16.61
N GLU A 44 3.44 -20.96 17.90
CA GLU A 44 3.18 -19.61 18.43
C GLU A 44 4.42 -18.72 18.48
N THR A 45 5.61 -19.30 18.70
CA THR A 45 6.87 -18.53 18.80
C THR A 45 7.33 -18.03 17.43
N VAL A 46 6.96 -18.71 16.34
CA VAL A 46 7.29 -18.21 15.00
C VAL A 46 6.37 -17.04 14.65
N ASN A 47 6.95 -15.83 14.66
CA ASN A 47 6.32 -14.55 14.33
C ASN A 47 5.95 -14.40 12.84
N PHE A 48 5.43 -15.46 12.20
CA PHE A 48 5.09 -15.50 10.77
C PHE A 48 4.24 -14.31 10.34
N PHE A 49 3.30 -13.86 11.17
CA PHE A 49 2.42 -12.74 10.83
C PHE A 49 3.13 -11.39 10.74
N ARG A 50 4.06 -11.14 11.66
CA ARG A 50 4.86 -9.92 11.62
C ARG A 50 5.69 -9.89 10.35
N ASP A 51 6.26 -11.04 10.02
CA ASP A 51 7.09 -11.16 8.82
C ASP A 51 6.20 -10.99 7.57
N LEU A 52 4.99 -11.58 7.51
CA LEU A 52 4.04 -11.41 6.41
C LEU A 52 3.72 -9.95 6.12
N ASN A 53 3.44 -9.14 7.16
CA ASN A 53 3.18 -7.71 6.97
C ASN A 53 4.40 -6.98 6.38
N ASN A 54 5.61 -7.32 6.82
CA ASN A 54 6.84 -6.77 6.23
C ASN A 54 7.00 -7.20 4.76
N GLY A 55 6.67 -8.45 4.44
CA GLY A 55 6.67 -8.95 3.07
C GLY A 55 5.72 -8.17 2.16
N ILE A 56 4.48 -7.89 2.64
CA ILE A 56 3.50 -7.10 1.89
C ILE A 56 4.03 -5.69 1.67
N TYR A 57 4.58 -5.06 2.71
CA TYR A 57 5.13 -3.71 2.61
C TYR A 57 6.27 -3.64 1.58
N ILE A 58 7.26 -4.54 1.67
CA ILE A 58 8.43 -4.52 0.80
C ILE A 58 8.05 -4.80 -0.66
N ALA A 59 7.31 -5.89 -0.91
CA ALA A 59 6.90 -6.26 -2.27
C ALA A 59 5.94 -5.22 -2.85
N GLY A 60 5.06 -4.68 -2.00
CA GLY A 60 4.12 -3.63 -2.36
C GLY A 60 4.79 -2.33 -2.77
N PHE A 61 5.73 -1.85 -1.95
CA PHE A 61 6.48 -0.63 -2.20
C PHE A 61 7.29 -0.76 -3.49
N ARG A 62 8.01 -1.88 -3.67
CA ARG A 62 8.78 -2.14 -4.89
C ARG A 62 7.90 -2.27 -6.12
N SER A 63 6.70 -2.83 -5.97
CA SER A 63 5.75 -2.93 -7.08
C SER A 63 5.24 -1.56 -7.50
N LEU A 64 4.82 -0.71 -6.55
CA LEU A 64 4.42 0.67 -6.85
C LEU A 64 5.56 1.44 -7.52
N LEU A 65 6.79 1.29 -7.01
CA LEU A 65 7.96 1.96 -7.59
C LEU A 65 8.26 1.47 -9.01
N SER A 66 8.08 0.17 -9.26
CA SER A 66 8.24 -0.44 -10.58
C SER A 66 7.17 0.00 -11.57
N LEU A 67 5.93 0.22 -11.11
CA LEU A 67 4.87 0.80 -11.94
C LEU A 67 5.24 2.21 -12.39
N ASN A 68 5.75 3.05 -11.49
CA ASN A 68 6.24 4.38 -11.84
C ASN A 68 7.40 4.33 -12.82
N GLN A 69 8.39 3.47 -12.58
CA GLN A 69 9.52 3.30 -13.49
C GLN A 69 9.07 2.83 -14.87
N PHE A 70 8.09 1.93 -14.95
CA PHE A 70 7.51 1.48 -16.21
C PHE A 70 6.86 2.64 -16.98
N ILE A 71 6.10 3.49 -16.31
CA ILE A 71 5.50 4.70 -16.90
C ILE A 71 6.59 5.65 -17.40
N ALA A 72 7.63 5.89 -16.60
CA ALA A 72 8.75 6.76 -16.97
C ALA A 72 9.52 6.26 -18.21
N ASN A 73 9.77 4.95 -18.29
CA ASN A 73 10.50 4.36 -19.40
C ASN A 73 9.67 4.33 -20.71
N ASN A 74 8.37 4.08 -20.60
CA ASN A 74 7.51 3.91 -21.77
C ASN A 74 6.80 5.20 -22.20
N GLY A 75 6.70 6.19 -21.31
CA GLY A 75 5.98 7.44 -21.56
C GLY A 75 4.47 7.26 -21.71
N THR A 76 3.90 6.20 -21.14
CA THR A 76 2.47 5.89 -21.25
C THR A 76 1.89 5.45 -19.92
N PHE A 77 0.64 5.83 -19.63
CA PHE A 77 -0.12 5.37 -18.46
C PHE A 77 -0.42 3.86 -18.49
N LEU A 78 -0.81 3.34 -17.32
CA LEU A 78 -1.28 1.97 -17.17
C LEU A 78 -2.72 1.81 -17.63
N ASP A 79 -3.04 0.65 -18.20
CA ASP A 79 -4.38 0.27 -18.61
C ASP A 79 -5.27 -0.07 -17.42
N ASN A 80 -4.80 -0.95 -16.53
CA ASN A 80 -5.48 -1.30 -15.28
C ASN A 80 -4.47 -1.40 -14.13
N VAL A 81 -4.50 -0.46 -13.19
CA VAL A 81 -3.55 -0.42 -12.07
C VAL A 81 -3.63 -1.66 -11.19
N ASN A 82 -4.83 -2.19 -10.93
CA ASN A 82 -4.99 -3.37 -10.08
C ASN A 82 -4.38 -4.62 -10.73
N ASP A 83 -4.65 -4.83 -12.02
CA ASP A 83 -4.11 -6.00 -12.75
C ASP A 83 -2.58 -5.91 -12.87
N ARG A 84 -2.05 -4.72 -13.21
CA ARG A 84 -0.61 -4.50 -13.35
C ARG A 84 0.13 -4.56 -12.02
N PHE A 85 -0.48 -4.06 -10.95
CA PHE A 85 0.06 -4.23 -9.61
C PHE A 85 0.09 -5.70 -9.20
N LYS A 86 -1.00 -6.45 -9.40
CA LYS A 86 -1.06 -7.88 -9.09
C LYS A 86 0.02 -8.67 -9.84
N GLU A 87 0.19 -8.39 -11.14
CA GLU A 87 1.23 -8.98 -11.97
C GLU A 87 2.64 -8.68 -11.41
N SER A 88 2.92 -7.40 -11.12
CA SER A 88 4.21 -6.97 -10.57
C SER A 88 4.47 -7.58 -9.18
N PHE A 89 3.49 -7.54 -8.30
CA PHE A 89 3.58 -7.98 -6.92
C PHE A 89 3.84 -9.48 -6.78
N LEU A 90 3.24 -10.29 -7.66
CA LEU A 90 3.34 -11.74 -7.61
C LEU A 90 4.45 -12.31 -8.50
N ASN A 91 4.61 -11.76 -9.69
CA ASN A 91 5.47 -12.32 -10.73
C ASN A 91 6.69 -11.43 -11.05
N GLY A 92 6.74 -10.21 -10.53
CA GLY A 92 7.85 -9.27 -10.80
C GLY A 92 7.88 -8.78 -12.24
N THR A 93 6.73 -8.78 -12.91
CA THR A 93 6.60 -8.43 -14.34
C THR A 93 5.46 -7.44 -14.56
N ILE A 94 5.54 -6.68 -15.65
CA ILE A 94 4.43 -5.88 -16.20
C ILE A 94 4.32 -6.21 -17.67
N ARG A 95 3.14 -6.66 -18.13
CA ARG A 95 2.93 -7.13 -19.51
C ARG A 95 3.93 -8.22 -19.91
N GLN A 96 4.20 -9.14 -18.99
CA GLN A 96 5.18 -10.23 -19.10
C GLN A 96 6.64 -9.77 -19.24
N GLN A 97 6.92 -8.47 -19.13
CA GLN A 97 8.29 -7.95 -19.14
C GLN A 97 8.83 -7.90 -17.70
N PRO A 98 10.03 -8.45 -17.44
CA PRO A 98 10.61 -8.48 -16.11
C PRO A 98 11.01 -7.08 -15.63
N LEU A 99 10.74 -6.79 -14.36
CA LEU A 99 11.10 -5.54 -13.70
C LEU A 99 12.35 -5.72 -12.86
N SER A 100 13.37 -4.90 -13.11
CA SER A 100 14.66 -5.00 -12.41
C SER A 100 14.54 -4.79 -10.89
N LEU A 101 13.66 -3.88 -10.46
CA LEU A 101 13.41 -3.60 -9.04
C LEU A 101 12.67 -4.73 -8.30
N MET A 102 12.01 -5.63 -9.03
CA MET A 102 11.25 -6.75 -8.45
C MET A 102 12.04 -8.05 -8.36
N LYS A 103 13.25 -8.11 -8.92
CA LYS A 103 14.08 -9.31 -8.88
C LYS A 103 14.29 -9.79 -7.43
N ASP A 104 13.94 -11.05 -7.16
CA ASP A 104 14.04 -11.72 -5.84
C ASP A 104 13.26 -11.01 -4.70
N SER A 105 12.28 -10.20 -5.08
CA SER A 105 11.57 -9.24 -4.23
C SER A 105 10.06 -9.26 -4.40
N THR A 106 9.54 -10.24 -5.13
CA THR A 106 8.10 -10.47 -5.24
C THR A 106 7.57 -10.99 -3.91
N PHE A 107 6.26 -10.88 -3.71
CA PHE A 107 5.65 -11.47 -2.53
C PHE A 107 5.75 -13.01 -2.55
N THR A 108 5.76 -13.61 -3.75
CA THR A 108 6.01 -15.05 -3.94
C THR A 108 7.41 -15.44 -3.47
N ASP A 109 8.45 -14.68 -3.81
CA ASP A 109 9.81 -14.91 -3.32
C ASP A 109 9.88 -14.82 -1.80
N TRP A 110 9.13 -13.87 -1.24
CA TRP A 110 9.07 -13.66 0.20
C TRP A 110 8.36 -14.82 0.92
N ALA A 111 7.22 -15.30 0.38
CA ALA A 111 6.53 -16.48 0.88
C ALA A 111 7.39 -17.76 0.79
N ASN A 112 8.17 -17.90 -0.29
CA ASN A 112 9.12 -19.01 -0.43
C ASN A 112 10.23 -18.96 0.64
N LYS A 113 10.75 -17.78 0.96
CA LYS A 113 11.73 -17.61 2.05
C LYS A 113 11.15 -18.03 3.40
N ILE A 114 9.90 -17.68 3.72
CA ILE A 114 9.24 -18.16 4.94
C ILE A 114 9.17 -19.69 4.96
N SER A 115 8.73 -20.30 3.86
CA SER A 115 8.59 -21.76 3.76
C SER A 115 9.93 -22.47 4.01
N VAL A 116 11.03 -21.90 3.50
CA VAL A 116 12.38 -22.41 3.75
C VAL A 116 12.76 -22.31 5.23
N GLU A 117 12.49 -21.19 5.90
CA GLU A 117 12.76 -21.04 7.33
C GLU A 117 11.87 -21.93 8.20
N ALA A 118 10.57 -22.04 7.88
CA ALA A 118 9.64 -22.93 8.56
C ALA A 118 10.09 -24.40 8.48
N ASN A 119 10.60 -24.81 7.32
CA ASN A 119 11.07 -26.18 7.12
C ASN A 119 12.28 -26.54 8.01
N LYS A 120 13.11 -25.57 8.43
CA LYS A 120 14.24 -25.80 9.33
C LYS A 120 13.81 -26.16 10.76
N VAL A 121 12.59 -25.77 11.14
CA VAL A 121 12.00 -26.07 12.46
C VAL A 121 10.89 -27.12 12.38
N ASP A 122 10.92 -27.94 11.32
CA ASP A 122 9.95 -29.01 11.05
C ASP A 122 8.50 -28.55 10.90
N ILE A 123 8.29 -27.32 10.44
CA ILE A 123 6.98 -26.81 10.07
C ILE A 123 6.83 -26.83 8.55
N LYS A 124 5.77 -27.49 8.06
CA LYS A 124 5.27 -27.35 6.68
C LYS A 124 4.41 -26.10 6.61
N PHE A 125 4.81 -25.16 5.78
CA PHE A 125 4.09 -23.92 5.55
C PHE A 125 3.61 -23.87 4.10
N ASN A 126 2.31 -24.03 3.92
CA ASN A 126 1.65 -23.89 2.62
C ASN A 126 0.86 -22.58 2.61
N PHE A 127 0.97 -21.88 1.49
CA PHE A 127 0.46 -20.53 1.34
C PHE A 127 -0.21 -20.39 -0.02
N ILE A 128 -1.45 -19.91 -0.02
CA ILE A 128 -2.22 -19.66 -1.24
C ILE A 128 -2.69 -18.21 -1.23
N ILE A 129 -2.43 -17.52 -2.35
CA ILE A 129 -2.88 -16.15 -2.59
C ILE A 129 -4.22 -16.22 -3.29
N ASN A 130 -5.28 -15.79 -2.61
CA ASN A 130 -6.62 -15.75 -3.18
C ASN A 130 -6.81 -14.48 -4.00
N ASP A 131 -6.39 -13.33 -3.45
CA ASP A 131 -6.57 -12.03 -4.11
C ASP A 131 -5.55 -10.98 -3.64
N VAL A 132 -5.25 -10.03 -4.51
CA VAL A 132 -4.41 -8.86 -4.23
C VAL A 132 -5.07 -7.64 -4.86
N LYS A 133 -5.25 -6.58 -4.08
CA LYS A 133 -5.89 -5.34 -4.52
C LYS A 133 -5.17 -4.11 -4.01
N LEU A 134 -5.18 -3.06 -4.83
CA LEU A 134 -4.83 -1.71 -4.44
C LEU A 134 -6.09 -0.88 -4.27
N ASN A 135 -6.16 -0.18 -3.14
CA ASN A 135 -7.15 0.83 -2.86
C ASN A 135 -6.45 2.07 -2.29
N GLN A 136 -7.19 3.16 -2.17
CA GLN A 136 -6.70 4.39 -1.53
C GLN A 136 -7.80 4.91 -0.60
N THR A 137 -7.51 4.97 0.70
CA THR A 137 -8.45 5.45 1.74
C THR A 137 -8.06 6.80 2.32
N ASP A 138 -6.92 7.35 1.91
CA ASP A 138 -6.47 8.69 2.29
C ASP A 138 -5.61 9.29 1.17
N PRO A 139 -5.43 10.62 1.11
CA PRO A 139 -4.72 11.27 -0.01
C PRO A 139 -3.23 10.90 -0.11
N TRP A 140 -2.61 10.43 0.98
CA TRP A 140 -1.16 10.30 1.08
C TRP A 140 -0.68 8.86 1.18
N ASN A 141 -1.58 7.88 1.25
CA ASN A 141 -1.23 6.47 1.33
C ASN A 141 -2.11 5.62 0.42
N VAL A 142 -1.49 4.59 -0.15
CA VAL A 142 -2.16 3.51 -0.86
C VAL A 142 -2.24 2.29 0.05
N ASP A 143 -3.39 1.64 0.05
CA ASP A 143 -3.67 0.42 0.80
C ASP A 143 -3.52 -0.80 -0.09
N ILE A 144 -2.69 -1.73 0.33
CA ILE A 144 -2.55 -3.05 -0.28
C ILE A 144 -3.38 -4.03 0.53
N GLY A 145 -4.44 -4.55 -0.07
CA GLY A 145 -5.22 -5.66 0.47
C GLY A 145 -4.73 -6.99 -0.09
N LEU A 146 -4.38 -7.91 0.80
CA LEU A 146 -3.95 -9.27 0.47
C LEU A 146 -4.88 -10.29 1.15
N ASN A 147 -5.58 -11.10 0.35
CA ASN A 147 -6.40 -12.20 0.83
C ASN A 147 -5.65 -13.53 0.64
N ILE A 148 -5.41 -14.25 1.74
CA ILE A 148 -4.57 -15.45 1.76
C ILE A 148 -5.20 -16.58 2.56
N SER A 149 -4.90 -17.79 2.13
CA SER A 149 -5.18 -19.02 2.87
C SER A 149 -3.85 -19.64 3.32
N LEU A 150 -3.73 -19.81 4.63
CA LEU A 150 -2.57 -20.38 5.31
C LEU A 150 -2.88 -21.79 5.76
N ASP A 151 -1.98 -22.72 5.47
CA ASP A 151 -2.00 -24.08 6.00
C ASP A 151 -0.62 -24.40 6.60
N ILE A 152 -0.56 -24.36 7.93
CA ILE A 152 0.66 -24.51 8.71
C ILE A 152 0.55 -25.82 9.49
N ARG A 153 1.48 -26.75 9.29
CA ARG A 153 1.45 -28.06 9.97
C ARG A 153 2.83 -28.42 10.48
N ASP A 154 2.93 -29.08 11.63
CA ASP A 154 4.13 -29.85 11.94
C ASP A 154 4.32 -30.93 10.86
N LYS A 155 5.55 -31.21 10.43
CA LYS A 155 5.87 -32.33 9.53
C LYS A 155 5.38 -33.68 10.07
N ARG A 156 5.28 -33.84 11.38
CA ARG A 156 4.71 -35.03 12.03
C ARG A 156 3.18 -35.07 12.00
N ASN A 157 2.54 -34.02 11.50
CA ASN A 157 1.09 -33.86 11.35
C ASN A 157 0.32 -34.01 12.68
N THR A 158 0.97 -33.69 13.80
CA THR A 158 0.41 -33.75 15.15
C THR A 158 -0.37 -32.47 15.51
N SER A 159 -0.04 -31.37 14.85
CA SER A 159 -0.62 -30.05 15.05
C SER A 159 -0.69 -29.34 13.71
N TYR A 160 -1.82 -28.67 13.46
CA TYR A 160 -2.02 -27.90 12.25
C TYR A 160 -2.90 -26.68 12.51
N TRP A 161 -2.73 -25.69 11.64
CA TRP A 161 -3.54 -24.49 11.62
C TRP A 161 -3.88 -24.11 10.19
N ILE A 162 -5.18 -24.05 9.91
CA ILE A 162 -5.71 -23.57 8.64
C ILE A 162 -6.50 -22.30 8.91
N ARG A 163 -6.12 -21.20 8.24
CA ARG A 163 -6.79 -19.91 8.38
C ARG A 163 -6.81 -19.15 7.08
N GLU A 164 -7.92 -18.48 6.88
CA GLU A 164 -8.03 -17.39 5.92
C GLU A 164 -7.76 -16.07 6.64
N ARG A 165 -7.03 -15.19 5.95
CA ARG A 165 -6.65 -13.88 6.48
C ARG A 165 -6.77 -12.83 5.39
N HIS A 166 -7.20 -11.65 5.81
CA HIS A 166 -7.21 -10.46 4.99
C HIS A 166 -6.24 -9.49 5.66
N LEU A 167 -5.10 -9.29 5.03
CA LEU A 167 -4.05 -8.42 5.52
C LEU A 167 -4.10 -7.13 4.72
N THR A 168 -3.96 -6.00 5.42
CA THR A 168 -3.93 -4.68 4.79
C THR A 168 -2.68 -3.95 5.22
N GLN A 169 -1.93 -3.41 4.27
CA GLN A 169 -0.75 -2.60 4.54
C GLN A 169 -0.85 -1.25 3.84
N LYS A 170 -0.54 -0.19 4.58
CA LYS A 170 -0.46 1.17 4.05
C LYS A 170 0.94 1.47 3.54
N ILE A 171 1.04 2.12 2.39
CA ILE A 171 2.27 2.63 1.81
C ILE A 171 2.10 4.11 1.48
N SER A 172 2.99 4.94 2.01
CA SER A 172 3.01 6.37 1.68
C SER A 172 3.42 6.60 0.23
N ILE A 173 2.71 7.50 -0.45
CA ILE A 173 3.04 7.93 -1.83
C ILE A 173 4.05 9.09 -1.85
N MET A 174 4.45 9.61 -0.68
CA MET A 174 5.43 10.68 -0.61
C MET A 174 6.77 10.19 -1.19
N GLY A 175 7.39 11.01 -2.02
CA GLY A 175 8.65 10.66 -2.69
C GLY A 175 8.48 9.88 -4.01
N PHE A 176 7.25 9.48 -4.37
CA PHE A 176 6.98 8.93 -5.70
C PHE A 176 6.91 10.05 -6.75
N GLU A 177 7.38 9.78 -7.96
CA GLU A 177 7.15 10.65 -9.09
C GLU A 177 5.67 10.64 -9.50
N ASP A 178 5.17 11.80 -9.91
CA ASP A 178 3.81 11.95 -10.40
C ASP A 178 3.72 11.52 -11.88
N PRO A 179 2.89 10.51 -12.21
CA PRO A 179 2.72 10.01 -13.58
C PRO A 179 2.27 11.08 -14.59
N PHE A 180 1.51 12.09 -14.18
CA PHE A 180 1.04 13.13 -15.09
C PHE A 180 2.20 13.95 -15.63
N TYR A 181 3.09 14.41 -14.76
CA TYR A 181 4.25 15.19 -15.18
C TYR A 181 5.14 14.36 -16.10
N VAL A 182 5.39 13.10 -15.75
CA VAL A 182 6.21 12.19 -16.55
C VAL A 182 5.62 12.01 -17.96
N VAL A 183 4.35 11.66 -18.09
CA VAL A 183 3.73 11.36 -19.39
C VAL A 183 3.49 12.63 -20.21
N TYR A 184 2.87 13.67 -19.62
CA TYR A 184 2.50 14.87 -20.36
C TYR A 184 3.69 15.76 -20.72
N SER A 185 4.79 15.73 -19.94
CA SER A 185 6.04 16.42 -20.29
C SER A 185 6.97 15.58 -21.19
N LYS A 186 6.60 14.34 -21.51
CA LYS A 186 7.46 13.36 -22.20
C LYS A 186 8.78 13.13 -21.46
N GLY A 187 8.72 13.05 -20.13
CA GLY A 187 9.85 12.81 -19.24
C GLY A 187 10.81 14.00 -19.07
N ARG A 188 10.47 15.20 -19.54
CA ARG A 188 11.34 16.38 -19.44
C ARG A 188 11.20 17.14 -18.12
N VAL A 189 10.02 17.06 -17.52
CA VAL A 189 9.72 17.64 -16.21
C VAL A 189 9.20 16.50 -15.34
N THR A 190 9.80 16.34 -14.17
CA THR A 190 9.34 15.40 -13.16
C THR A 190 8.92 16.18 -11.93
N SER A 191 7.88 15.67 -11.26
CA SER A 191 7.40 16.22 -10.00
C SER A 191 7.33 15.09 -9.00
N THR A 192 7.98 15.25 -7.86
CA THR A 192 7.97 14.27 -6.79
C THR A 192 6.92 14.66 -5.76
N ILE A 193 6.01 13.74 -5.43
CA ILE A 193 4.91 14.00 -4.52
C ILE A 193 5.45 14.37 -3.14
N THR A 194 5.31 15.64 -2.81
CA THR A 194 5.74 16.24 -1.54
C THR A 194 4.60 17.11 -1.02
N GLN A 195 4.11 16.79 0.18
CA GLN A 195 3.00 17.53 0.77
C GLN A 195 3.42 18.97 1.12
N THR A 196 2.54 19.93 0.83
CA THR A 196 2.72 21.33 1.21
C THR A 196 2.81 21.49 2.72
N ASN A 197 3.72 22.36 3.18
CA ASN A 197 3.80 22.78 4.58
C ASN A 197 3.04 24.11 4.83
N PHE A 198 2.49 24.73 3.79
CA PHE A 198 1.75 25.97 3.90
C PHE A 198 0.29 25.70 4.31
N THR A 199 -0.17 26.40 5.34
CA THR A 199 -1.58 26.44 5.76
C THR A 199 -2.31 27.67 5.20
N GLN A 200 -1.55 28.71 4.84
CA GLN A 200 -2.05 29.92 4.21
C GLN A 200 -1.24 30.24 2.96
N PHE A 201 -1.91 30.32 1.83
CA PHE A 201 -1.27 30.57 0.53
C PHE A 201 -1.19 32.05 0.19
N VAL A 202 -2.19 32.83 0.61
CA VAL A 202 -2.24 34.28 0.43
C VAL A 202 -2.41 34.95 1.79
N VAL A 203 -1.47 35.83 2.15
CA VAL A 203 -1.48 36.55 3.43
C VAL A 203 -1.45 38.05 3.15
N ASN A 204 -2.46 38.79 3.62
CA ASN A 204 -2.59 40.24 3.38
C ASN A 204 -2.46 40.63 1.89
N GLY A 205 -3.00 39.80 0.99
CA GLY A 205 -2.94 40.01 -0.46
C GLY A 205 -1.61 39.66 -1.13
N LYS A 206 -0.60 39.18 -0.38
CA LYS A 206 0.67 38.69 -0.93
C LYS A 206 0.61 37.19 -1.18
N ALA A 207 1.06 36.77 -2.36
CA ALA A 207 1.01 35.39 -2.83
C ALA A 207 2.37 34.64 -2.69
N ASP A 208 3.25 35.09 -1.79
CA ASP A 208 4.61 34.52 -1.65
C ASP A 208 4.59 33.02 -1.35
N ASN A 209 3.66 32.56 -0.50
CA ASN A 209 3.53 31.14 -0.16
C ASN A 209 2.96 30.33 -1.33
N LEU A 210 2.01 30.89 -2.08
CA LEU A 210 1.47 30.29 -3.30
C LEU A 210 2.56 30.10 -4.38
N ILE A 211 3.38 31.13 -4.60
CA ILE A 211 4.51 31.06 -5.54
C ILE A 211 5.52 30.01 -5.08
N LYS A 212 5.84 29.95 -3.77
CA LYS A 212 6.72 28.91 -3.24
C LYS A 212 6.10 27.52 -3.37
N HIS A 213 4.80 27.35 -3.16
CA HIS A 213 4.10 26.08 -3.35
C HIS A 213 4.24 25.58 -4.79
N MET A 214 3.97 26.45 -5.76
CA MET A 214 4.13 26.17 -7.18
C MET A 214 5.59 25.89 -7.57
N ASN A 215 6.53 26.75 -7.16
CA ASN A 215 7.94 26.61 -7.55
C ASN A 215 8.60 25.34 -7.00
N ASN A 216 8.12 24.83 -5.85
CA ASN A 216 8.60 23.57 -5.28
C ASN A 216 7.72 22.37 -5.68
N SER A 217 6.73 22.55 -6.56
CA SER A 217 5.77 21.51 -6.98
C SER A 217 5.15 20.75 -5.80
N TYR A 218 4.77 21.47 -4.75
CA TYR A 218 4.12 20.86 -3.59
C TYR A 218 2.70 20.42 -3.93
N TYR A 219 2.21 19.44 -3.16
CA TYR A 219 0.88 18.88 -3.32
C TYR A 219 -0.02 19.25 -2.15
N LEU A 220 -1.32 19.39 -2.42
CA LEU A 220 -2.38 19.49 -1.43
C LEU A 220 -3.47 18.45 -1.72
N ALA A 221 -4.25 18.09 -0.71
CA ALA A 221 -5.38 17.19 -0.87
C ALA A 221 -6.62 17.98 -1.30
N HIS A 222 -7.26 17.56 -2.39
CA HIS A 222 -8.46 18.19 -2.94
C HIS A 222 -9.40 17.12 -3.49
N ASP A 223 -10.69 17.21 -3.20
CA ASP A 223 -11.69 16.21 -3.56
C ASP A 223 -12.11 16.23 -5.03
N ASP A 224 -11.87 17.34 -5.73
CA ASP A 224 -12.06 17.43 -7.19
C ASP A 224 -10.87 16.89 -8.01
N ALA A 225 -9.76 16.57 -7.35
CA ALA A 225 -8.55 16.09 -8.01
C ALA A 225 -8.51 14.55 -8.10
N PRO A 226 -7.74 13.98 -9.05
CA PRO A 226 -7.50 12.55 -9.10
C PRO A 226 -6.57 12.11 -7.96
N ASN A 227 -6.83 10.93 -7.41
CA ASN A 227 -5.92 10.29 -6.46
C ASN A 227 -4.71 9.66 -7.17
N PHE A 228 -3.76 9.14 -6.41
CA PHE A 228 -2.52 8.60 -6.96
C PHE A 228 -2.74 7.40 -7.90
N LEU A 229 -3.69 6.51 -7.57
CA LEU A 229 -4.00 5.35 -8.42
C LEU A 229 -4.63 5.78 -9.76
N MET A 230 -5.49 6.79 -9.75
CA MET A 230 -6.06 7.38 -10.97
C MET A 230 -4.96 8.03 -11.82
N ARG A 231 -4.01 8.73 -11.18
CA ARG A 231 -2.85 9.33 -11.85
C ARG A 231 -2.02 8.29 -12.62
N LEU A 232 -1.80 7.10 -12.06
CA LEU A 232 -1.11 5.99 -12.74
C LEU A 232 -1.85 5.50 -14.02
N GLN A 233 -3.18 5.66 -14.09
CA GLN A 233 -4.00 5.28 -15.24
C GLN A 233 -4.24 6.43 -16.23
N GLY A 234 -3.78 7.64 -15.92
CA GLY A 234 -4.12 8.82 -16.73
C GLY A 234 -5.55 9.29 -16.53
N ASP A 235 -6.24 8.82 -15.48
CA ASP A 235 -7.60 9.24 -15.16
C ASP A 235 -7.56 10.58 -14.42
N LEU A 236 -8.21 11.59 -15.02
CA LEU A 236 -8.29 12.97 -14.53
C LEU A 236 -9.60 13.24 -13.76
N GLY A 237 -10.38 12.19 -13.49
CA GLY A 237 -11.61 12.28 -12.70
C GLY A 237 -11.35 12.71 -11.24
N ASN A 238 -12.43 13.09 -10.55
CA ASN A 238 -12.37 13.49 -9.16
C ASN A 238 -12.36 12.28 -8.21
N SER A 239 -11.81 12.50 -7.01
CA SER A 239 -11.75 11.49 -5.97
C SER A 239 -11.71 12.17 -4.60
N SER A 240 -12.44 11.65 -3.61
CA SER A 240 -12.41 12.15 -2.23
C SER A 240 -11.02 12.13 -1.57
N PHE A 241 -10.08 11.37 -2.16
CA PHE A 241 -8.67 11.29 -1.75
C PHE A 241 -7.72 11.86 -2.80
N GLY A 242 -8.21 12.79 -3.61
CA GLY A 242 -7.45 13.46 -4.64
C GLY A 242 -6.29 14.27 -4.05
N ILE A 243 -5.24 14.38 -4.84
CA ILE A 243 -4.12 15.28 -4.59
C ILE A 243 -3.94 16.14 -5.82
N GLU A 244 -3.44 17.34 -5.67
CA GLU A 244 -3.13 18.24 -6.79
C GLU A 244 -1.90 19.09 -6.48
N SER A 245 -1.26 19.56 -7.55
CA SER A 245 -0.15 20.49 -7.54
C SER A 245 -0.39 21.63 -8.54
N LEU A 246 0.47 22.65 -8.51
CA LEU A 246 0.47 23.74 -9.48
C LEU A 246 1.63 23.59 -10.47
N VAL A 247 1.32 23.56 -11.76
CA VAL A 247 2.29 23.46 -12.85
C VAL A 247 3.05 24.77 -13.00
N ASN A 248 4.38 24.68 -12.94
CA ASN A 248 5.25 25.81 -13.23
C ASN A 248 5.48 25.96 -14.74
N LEU A 249 4.79 26.92 -15.38
CA LEU A 249 4.90 27.10 -16.85
C LEU A 249 6.27 27.63 -17.29
N GLU A 250 7.01 28.32 -16.43
CA GLU A 250 8.37 28.77 -16.74
C GLU A 250 9.33 27.58 -16.85
N GLU A 251 9.16 26.59 -15.98
CA GLU A 251 9.93 25.35 -16.06
C GLU A 251 9.62 24.60 -17.36
N PHE A 252 8.34 24.49 -17.72
CA PHE A 252 7.92 23.88 -18.98
C PHE A 252 8.53 24.59 -20.18
N GLN A 253 8.48 25.92 -20.21
CA GLN A 253 9.06 26.71 -21.28
C GLN A 253 10.58 26.54 -21.37
N LYS A 254 11.29 26.49 -20.23
CA LYS A 254 12.74 26.22 -20.18
C LYS A 254 13.09 24.84 -20.75
N GLN A 255 12.22 23.86 -20.59
CA GLN A 255 12.36 22.52 -21.18
C GLN A 255 11.86 22.41 -22.64
N GLY A 256 11.53 23.56 -23.27
CA GLY A 256 11.05 23.62 -24.65
C GLY A 256 9.71 22.95 -24.86
N LEU A 257 8.86 22.91 -23.83
CA LEU A 257 7.49 22.41 -23.91
C LEU A 257 6.53 23.54 -24.29
N ALA A 258 5.50 23.21 -25.07
CA ALA A 258 4.43 24.14 -25.37
C ALA A 258 3.63 24.44 -24.10
N ILE A 259 3.48 25.72 -23.79
CA ILE A 259 2.63 26.20 -22.69
C ILE A 259 1.19 26.40 -23.17
N LYS A 260 0.22 26.13 -22.30
CA LYS A 260 -1.20 26.38 -22.55
C LYS A 260 -1.67 27.53 -21.67
N ASP A 261 -2.49 28.42 -22.22
CA ASP A 261 -3.08 29.52 -21.44
C ASP A 261 -4.31 29.04 -20.65
N ARG A 262 -4.10 28.34 -19.52
CA ARG A 262 -5.13 27.66 -18.72
C ARG A 262 -4.78 27.70 -17.23
N SER A 263 -5.67 27.20 -16.37
CA SER A 263 -5.38 27.00 -14.95
C SER A 263 -4.06 26.24 -14.76
N ALA A 264 -3.27 26.69 -13.78
CA ALA A 264 -2.04 26.06 -13.36
C ALA A 264 -2.29 24.78 -12.54
N VAL A 265 -3.51 24.49 -12.11
CA VAL A 265 -3.85 23.25 -11.40
C VAL A 265 -3.56 22.05 -12.30
N ASP A 266 -2.77 21.09 -11.83
CA ASP A 266 -2.11 20.09 -12.68
C ASP A 266 -3.06 19.27 -13.57
N TYR A 267 -4.06 18.62 -12.98
CA TYR A 267 -4.98 17.76 -13.71
C TYR A 267 -5.88 18.57 -14.67
N ILE A 268 -6.14 19.85 -14.37
CA ILE A 268 -6.84 20.77 -15.27
C ILE A 268 -5.94 21.20 -16.44
N TYR A 269 -4.68 21.55 -16.16
CA TYR A 269 -3.69 21.97 -17.13
C TYR A 269 -3.40 20.86 -18.16
N PHE A 270 -3.23 19.64 -17.67
CA PHE A 270 -2.98 18.47 -18.52
C PHE A 270 -4.25 17.99 -19.24
N GLY A 271 -5.41 18.14 -18.60
CA GLY A 271 -6.69 17.70 -19.14
C GLY A 271 -7.27 18.56 -20.26
N THR A 272 -8.51 18.25 -20.63
CA THR A 272 -9.29 18.92 -21.68
C THR A 272 -10.47 19.73 -21.14
N LYS A 273 -10.74 19.65 -19.82
CA LYS A 273 -11.84 20.35 -19.16
C LYS A 273 -11.70 21.87 -19.33
N THR A 274 -12.67 22.49 -19.98
CA THR A 274 -12.70 23.96 -20.09
C THR A 274 -13.17 24.54 -18.77
N THR A 275 -12.44 25.53 -18.27
CA THR A 275 -12.66 26.18 -16.98
C THR A 275 -12.57 27.70 -17.13
N THR A 276 -13.27 28.43 -16.28
CA THR A 276 -13.07 29.88 -16.14
C THR A 276 -11.81 30.10 -15.31
N ASN A 277 -10.81 30.76 -15.89
CA ASN A 277 -9.50 30.94 -15.27
C ASN A 277 -9.29 32.40 -14.91
N PHE A 278 -8.79 32.67 -13.71
CA PHE A 278 -8.58 34.02 -13.20
C PHE A 278 -7.08 34.27 -12.96
N ARG A 279 -6.61 35.46 -13.36
CA ARG A 279 -5.25 35.88 -13.04
C ARG A 279 -5.16 36.23 -11.57
N VAL A 280 -4.14 35.69 -10.90
CA VAL A 280 -3.90 35.96 -9.47
C VAL A 280 -2.98 37.17 -9.34
N ASN A 281 -3.39 38.18 -8.56
CA ASN A 281 -2.54 39.36 -8.35
C ASN A 281 -1.25 38.98 -7.60
N ASN A 282 -0.17 39.71 -7.88
CA ASN A 282 1.16 39.45 -7.31
C ASN A 282 1.76 38.08 -7.67
N THR A 283 1.39 37.52 -8.83
CA THR A 283 1.98 36.31 -9.43
C THR A 283 2.42 36.60 -10.88
N PRO A 284 3.24 35.73 -11.52
CA PRO A 284 3.60 35.89 -12.92
C PRO A 284 2.38 36.05 -13.85
N GLU A 285 2.53 36.75 -14.98
CA GLU A 285 1.39 37.09 -15.84
C GLU A 285 0.64 35.87 -16.40
N TRP A 286 1.37 34.77 -16.61
CA TRP A 286 0.82 33.51 -17.09
C TRP A 286 0.04 32.73 -16.01
N PHE A 287 0.20 33.08 -14.74
CA PHE A 287 -0.33 32.30 -13.64
C PHE A 287 -1.83 32.56 -13.45
N LYS A 288 -2.60 31.51 -13.70
CA LYS A 288 -4.06 31.51 -13.60
C LYS A 288 -4.53 30.32 -12.77
N ILE A 289 -5.61 30.49 -12.02
CA ILE A 289 -6.28 29.42 -11.29
C ILE A 289 -7.74 29.38 -11.73
N ASP A 290 -8.30 28.18 -11.90
CA ASP A 290 -9.71 28.03 -12.21
C ASP A 290 -10.61 28.18 -10.99
N GLY A 291 -11.81 28.68 -11.23
CA GLY A 291 -12.86 28.79 -10.23
C GLY A 291 -14.10 29.42 -10.82
N SER A 292 -15.01 29.85 -9.96
CA SER A 292 -16.07 30.79 -10.30
C SER A 292 -15.88 32.08 -9.49
N LEU A 293 -16.54 33.16 -9.92
CA LEU A 293 -16.54 34.38 -9.13
C LEU A 293 -17.26 34.07 -7.80
N PRO A 294 -16.72 34.52 -6.65
CA PRO A 294 -17.30 34.19 -5.36
C PRO A 294 -18.77 34.65 -5.31
N ALA A 295 -19.69 33.69 -5.35
CA ALA A 295 -21.08 33.92 -4.97
C ALA A 295 -21.13 34.24 -3.47
N PRO A 296 -22.09 35.03 -2.98
CA PRO A 296 -22.23 35.25 -1.54
C PRO A 296 -22.61 33.92 -0.84
N GLY A 297 -21.60 33.24 -0.31
CA GLY A 297 -21.72 31.98 0.42
C GLY A 297 -20.41 31.17 0.38
N PRO A 298 -20.24 30.16 1.26
CA PRO A 298 -19.12 29.25 1.16
C PRO A 298 -19.33 28.32 -0.06
N SER A 299 -18.79 28.68 -1.22
CA SER A 299 -18.57 27.73 -2.30
C SER A 299 -17.63 26.65 -1.79
N LYS A 300 -18.13 25.41 -1.71
CA LYS A 300 -17.29 24.22 -1.50
C LYS A 300 -16.91 23.69 -2.89
N GLY A 301 -15.62 23.48 -3.13
CA GLY A 301 -15.12 22.78 -4.33
C GLY A 301 -14.55 23.68 -5.42
N GLU A 302 -13.89 24.79 -5.07
CA GLU A 302 -13.20 25.61 -6.07
C GLU A 302 -11.74 25.84 -5.69
N HIS A 303 -10.83 25.74 -6.67
CA HIS A 303 -9.40 25.88 -6.42
C HIS A 303 -9.04 27.29 -5.92
N LEU A 304 -9.75 28.35 -6.33
CA LEU A 304 -9.57 29.69 -5.76
C LEU A 304 -9.74 29.71 -4.24
N ASP A 305 -10.74 28.99 -3.71
CA ASP A 305 -10.98 28.89 -2.28
C ASP A 305 -9.93 28.00 -1.60
N ALA A 306 -9.55 26.88 -2.23
CA ALA A 306 -8.50 25.98 -1.73
C ALA A 306 -7.15 26.70 -1.56
N TYR A 307 -6.80 27.57 -2.52
CA TYR A 307 -5.60 28.41 -2.49
C TYR A 307 -5.82 29.77 -1.82
N GLN A 308 -6.98 30.02 -1.20
CA GLN A 308 -7.31 31.25 -0.46
C GLN A 308 -7.10 32.53 -1.29
N VAL A 309 -7.31 32.44 -2.61
CA VAL A 309 -7.11 33.54 -3.55
C VAL A 309 -8.38 34.36 -3.66
N ARG A 310 -8.33 35.61 -3.19
CA ARG A 310 -9.45 36.57 -3.26
C ARG A 310 -9.20 37.78 -4.15
N ASN A 311 -7.94 38.10 -4.40
CA ASN A 311 -7.53 39.25 -5.20
C ASN A 311 -7.21 38.80 -6.63
N ILE A 312 -8.23 38.81 -7.50
CA ILE A 312 -8.14 38.35 -8.88
C ILE A 312 -8.38 39.50 -9.87
N THR A 313 -7.78 39.38 -11.05
CA THR A 313 -8.10 40.21 -12.21
C THR A 313 -8.63 39.30 -13.32
N ILE A 314 -9.65 39.76 -14.06
CA ILE A 314 -10.24 39.04 -15.20
C ILE A 314 -9.31 39.18 -16.42
#